data_AF-A0A7Z0Q462-F1
#
_entry.id   AF-A0A7Z0Q462-F1
#
_cell.length_a   1.000
_cell.length_b   1.000
_cell.length_c   1.000
_cell.angle_alpha   90.00
_cell.angle_beta   90.00
_cell.angle_gamma   90.00
#
_symmetry.space_group_name_H-M   'P 1'
#
loop_
_entity.id
_entity.type
_entity.pdbx_description
1 polymer ?
#
loop_
_entity_poly.entity_id
_entity_poly.type
_entity_poly.pdbx_seq_one_letter_code
_entity_poly.pdbx_strand_id
1 'polypeptide(L)' 'MDDPTRFEQLVQFRAPTGLSEAIDGAARLKWQSKSEYIRQSVIVRLKADGIDPRQFAGVA' A
#
# COMPACT_ATOMS: atom_id res chain seq x y z
N MET A 1 -1.96 14.14 -5.54
CA MET A 1 -1.99 13.63 -6.93
C MET A 1 -0.81 12.69 -7.04
N ASP A 2 -1.02 11.40 -7.27
CA ASP A 2 0.08 10.40 -7.36
C ASP A 2 0.98 10.77 -8.55
N ASP A 3 2.25 11.10 -8.29
CA ASP A 3 3.27 11.25 -9.33
C ASP A 3 3.48 9.88 -10.02
N PRO A 4 3.18 9.74 -11.33
CA PRO A 4 3.29 8.46 -12.03
C PRO A 4 4.74 7.99 -12.16
N THR A 5 5.71 8.88 -11.97
CA THR A 5 7.15 8.56 -11.95
C THR A 5 7.62 7.97 -10.62
N ARG A 6 6.75 7.94 -9.60
CA ARG A 6 7.13 7.54 -8.23
C ARG A 6 6.64 6.14 -7.84
N PHE A 7 5.69 5.59 -8.60
CA PHE A 7 5.08 4.28 -8.36
C PHE A 7 5.09 3.45 -9.65
N GLU A 8 6.26 2.90 -9.98
CA GLU A 8 6.53 2.27 -11.27
C GLU A 8 6.03 0.82 -11.37
N GLN A 9 5.70 0.19 -10.24
CA GLN A 9 5.32 -1.23 -10.18
C GLN A 9 3.89 -1.41 -9.66
N LEU A 10 3.12 -2.26 -10.36
CA LEU A 10 1.78 -2.69 -9.96
C LEU A 10 1.85 -3.98 -9.14
N VAL A 11 1.37 -3.92 -7.89
CA VAL A 11 1.25 -5.11 -7.02
C VAL A 11 -0.17 -5.66 -7.11
N GLN A 12 -0.33 -6.87 -7.64
CA GLN A 12 -1.63 -7.56 -7.76
C GLN A 12 -1.69 -8.76 -6.81
N PHE A 13 -2.80 -8.92 -6.10
CA PHE A 13 -3.06 -10.08 -5.24
C PHE A 13 -4.54 -10.45 -5.24
N ARG A 14 -4.85 -11.69 -4.89
CA ARG A 14 -6.23 -12.16 -4.73
C ARG A 14 -6.76 -11.72 -3.36
N ALA A 15 -7.95 -11.14 -3.36
CA ALA A 15 -8.61 -10.63 -2.17
C ALA A 15 -9.91 -11.40 -1.86
N PRO A 16 -10.27 -11.58 -0.58
CA PRO A 16 -11.60 -12.05 -0.21
C PRO A 16 -12.68 -11.01 -0.56
N THR A 17 -13.92 -11.47 -0.71
CA THR A 17 -15.08 -10.61 -0.96
C THR A 17 -15.19 -9.55 0.13
N GLY A 18 -15.43 -8.30 -0.26
CA GLY A 18 -15.60 -7.16 0.65
C GLY A 18 -14.30 -6.45 1.07
N LEU A 19 -13.11 -6.98 0.74
CA LEU A 19 -11.85 -6.33 1.12
C LEU A 19 -11.67 -4.97 0.44
N SER A 20 -12.09 -4.82 -0.82
CA SER A 20 -11.96 -3.55 -1.55
C SER A 20 -12.84 -2.45 -0.94
N GLU A 21 -14.04 -2.81 -0.50
CA GLU A 21 -14.99 -1.93 0.18
C GLU A 21 -14.50 -1.56 1.58
N ALA A 22 -13.93 -2.52 2.33
CA ALA A 22 -13.32 -2.25 3.63
C ALA A 22 -12.14 -1.27 3.52
N ILE A 23 -11.28 -1.46 2.51
CA ILE A 23 -10.18 -0.54 2.20
C ILE A 23 -10.71 0.85 1.82
N ASP A 24 -11.78 0.91 1.02
CA ASP A 24 -12.41 2.19 0.66
C ASP A 24 -12.89 2.95 1.90
N GLY A 25 -13.63 2.28 2.78
CA GLY A 25 -14.13 2.87 4.02
C GLY A 25 -12.99 3.38 4.91
N ALA A 26 -11.95 2.57 5.10
CA ALA A 26 -10.81 2.95 5.92
C ALA A 26 -9.99 4.12 5.32
N ALA A 27 -9.81 4.14 4.00
CA ALA A 27 -9.12 5.21 3.30
C ALA A 27 -9.87 6.54 3.42
N ARG A 28 -11.22 6.51 3.30
CA ARG A 28 -12.08 7.70 3.49
C ARG A 28 -11.94 8.30 4.88
N LEU A 29 -11.94 7.46 5.93
CA LEU A 29 -11.77 7.92 7.32
C LEU A 29 -10.42 8.63 7.55
N LYS A 30 -9.42 8.32 6.73
CA LYS A 30 -8.06 8.89 6.79
C LYS A 30 -7.85 10.02 5.78
N TRP A 31 -8.86 10.38 4.98
CA TRP A 31 -8.73 11.33 3.86
C TRP A 31 -7.63 10.93 2.86
N GLN A 32 -7.49 9.63 2.63
CA GLN A 32 -6.49 9.04 1.74
C GLN A 32 -7.14 8.38 0.52
N SER A 33 -6.40 8.31 -0.58
CA SER A 33 -6.74 7.39 -1.67
C SER A 33 -6.51 5.94 -1.24
N LYS A 34 -7.21 4.98 -1.86
CA LYS A 34 -7.02 3.55 -1.57
C LYS A 34 -5.55 3.13 -1.67
N SER A 35 -4.86 3.57 -2.73
CA SER A 35 -3.45 3.25 -2.95
C SER A 35 -2.55 3.78 -1.84
N GLU A 36 -2.76 5.03 -1.40
CA GLU A 36 -2.02 5.62 -0.29
C GLU A 36 -2.25 4.84 1.01
N TYR A 37 -3.51 4.52 1.31
CA TYR A 37 -3.88 3.75 2.49
C TYR A 37 -3.23 2.36 2.49
N ILE A 38 -3.28 1.65 1.36
CA ILE A 38 -2.67 0.32 1.21
C ILE A 38 -1.15 0.43 1.38
N ARG A 39 -0.49 1.35 0.66
CA ARG A 39 0.98 1.54 0.74
C ARG A 39 1.41 1.80 2.19
N GLN A 40 0.75 2.74 2.87
CA GLN A 40 1.06 3.06 4.26
C GLN A 40 0.81 1.86 5.19
N SER A 41 -0.32 1.16 5.03
CA SER A 41 -0.67 0.00 5.86
C SER A 41 0.35 -1.12 5.73
N VAL A 42 0.78 -1.42 4.50
CA VAL A 42 1.80 -2.44 4.22
C VAL A 42 3.15 -2.03 4.79
N ILE A 43 3.61 -0.79 4.58
CA ILE A 43 4.90 -0.30 5.12
C ILE A 43 4.92 -0.36 6.64
N VAL A 44 3.85 0.08 7.30
CA VAL A 44 3.73 0.04 8.76
C VAL A 44 3.82 -1.39 9.26
N ARG A 45 3.12 -2.33 8.60
CA ARG A 45 3.13 -3.73 8.99
C ARG A 45 4.50 -4.37 8.80
N LEU A 46 5.14 -4.19 7.64
CA LEU A 46 6.47 -4.70 7.35
C LEU A 46 7.50 -4.21 8.39
N LYS A 47 7.48 -2.93 8.73
CA LYS A 47 8.37 -2.37 9.76
C LYS A 47 8.13 -2.97 11.13
N ALA A 48 6.87 -3.22 11.49
CA ALA A 48 6.52 -3.89 12.75
C ALA A 48 7.02 -5.35 12.78
N ASP A 49 7.07 -5.99 11.62
CA ASP A 49 7.64 -7.34 11.44
C ASP A 49 9.18 -7.30 11.29
N GLY A 50 9.84 -6.14 11.44
CA GLY A 50 11.30 -5.96 11.36
C GLY A 50 11.86 -5.89 9.93
N ILE A 51 10.99 -5.77 8.92
CA ILE A 51 11.35 -5.74 7.50
C ILE A 51 11.30 -4.29 7.02
N ASP A 52 12.45 -3.70 6.65
CA ASP A 52 12.45 -2.37 6.03
C ASP A 52 12.42 -2.49 4.49
N PRO A 53 11.35 -2.04 3.82
CA PRO A 53 11.20 -2.21 2.38
C PRO A 53 12.30 -1.49 1.57
N ARG A 54 13.00 -0.51 2.15
CA ARG A 54 14.12 0.18 1.47
C ARG A 54 15.34 -0.72 1.33
N GLN A 55 15.45 -1.78 2.14
CA GLN A 55 16.51 -2.79 1.99
C GLN A 55 16.40 -3.55 0.66
N PHE A 56 15.21 -3.54 0.05
CA PHE A 56 14.93 -4.22 -1.22
C PHE A 56 14.85 -3.25 -2.40
N ALA A 57 14.87 -1.93 -2.16
CA ALA A 57 14.71 -0.89 -3.17
C ALA A 57 16.01 -0.63 -3.99
N GLY A 58 16.80 -1.68 -4.26
CA GLY A 58 18.14 -1.54 -4.83
C GLY A 58 18.71 -2.78 -5.52
N VAL A 59 17.86 -3.67 -6.05
CA VAL A 59 18.31 -4.75 -6.95
C VAL A 59 17.46 -4.73 -8.21
N ALA A 60 18.02 -4.09 -9.25
CA ALA A 60 17.66 -4.10 -10.68
C ALA A 60 16.28 -3.55 -11.09
#